data_AF-A0A604U6W6-F1
#
_entry.id   AF-A0A604U6W6-F1
#
_cell.length_a   1.000
_cell.length_b   1.000
_cell.length_c   1.000
_cell.angle_alpha   90.00
_cell.angle_beta   90.00
_cell.angle_gamma   90.00
#
_symmetry.space_group_name_H-M   'P 1'
#
loop_
_entity.id
_entity.type
_entity.pdbx_description
1 polymer ?
#
loop_
_entity_poly.entity_id
_entity_poly.type
_entity_poly.pdbx_seq_one_letter_code
_entity_poly.pdbx_strand_id
1 'polypeptide(L)' 'MMSRLDKSKVINSALELLNEVGIEGLTTRKLAQKLGVEQPTLYWHVKNKRALLDALAIEMLDRHHTHF' A
#
# COMPACT_ATOMS: atom_id res chain seq x y z
N MET A 1 20.25 -8.91 4.56
CA MET A 1 19.32 -9.84 3.88
C MET A 1 18.20 -9.01 3.29
N MET A 2 18.06 -8.93 1.96
CA MET A 2 16.94 -8.20 1.34
C MET A 2 15.64 -8.94 1.67
N SER A 3 14.86 -8.45 2.65
CA SER A 3 13.58 -9.08 2.95
C SER A 3 12.68 -8.87 1.74
N ARG A 4 12.24 -9.97 1.10
CA ARG A 4 11.27 -9.93 0.02
C ARG A 4 10.08 -9.09 0.47
N LEU A 5 9.76 -8.04 -0.28
CA LEU A 5 8.62 -7.18 0.03
C LEU A 5 7.35 -8.04 0.02
N ASP A 6 6.63 -8.05 1.13
CA ASP A 6 5.37 -8.78 1.27
C ASP A 6 4.21 -7.87 0.84
N LYS A 7 3.23 -8.43 0.14
CA LYS A 7 1.99 -7.75 -0.21
C LYS A 7 1.30 -7.17 1.03
N SER A 8 1.25 -7.91 2.14
CA SER A 8 0.64 -7.43 3.39
C SER A 8 1.38 -6.22 3.96
N LYS A 9 2.73 -6.20 3.85
CA LYS A 9 3.54 -5.05 4.27
C LYS A 9 3.26 -3.82 3.41
N VAL A 10 3.14 -3.99 2.09
CA VAL A 10 2.79 -2.90 1.17
C VAL A 10 1.44 -2.29 1.52
N ILE A 11 0.43 -3.14 1.75
CA ILE A 11 -0.94 -2.68 2.06
C ILE A 11 -1.00 -1.98 3.42
N ASN A 12 -0.36 -2.52 4.45
CA ASN A 12 -0.30 -1.87 5.77
C ASN A 12 0.36 -0.48 5.69
N SER A 13 1.53 -0.38 5.07
CA SER A 13 2.21 0.92 4.92
C SER A 13 1.44 1.90 4.04
N ALA A 14 0.66 1.41 3.08
CA ALA A 14 -0.22 2.25 2.27
C ALA A 14 -1.45 2.76 3.04
N LEU A 15 -2.03 1.96 3.94
CA LEU A 15 -3.09 2.39 4.86
C LEU A 15 -2.58 3.46 5.83
N GLU A 16 -1.40 3.25 6.41
CA GLU A 16 -0.73 4.25 7.26
C GLU A 16 -0.49 5.55 6.50
N LEU A 17 0.07 5.46 5.29
CA LEU A 17 0.31 6.64 4.46
C LEU A 17 -1.00 7.34 4.09
N LEU A 18 -2.06 6.59 3.77
CA LEU A 18 -3.38 7.15 3.50
C LEU A 18 -3.91 7.95 4.70
N ASN A 19 -3.75 7.44 5.92
CA ASN A 19 -4.15 8.14 7.14
C ASN A 19 -3.30 9.40 7.38
N GLU A 20 -2.01 9.37 7.03
CA GLU A 20 -1.10 10.50 7.21
C GLU A 20 -1.33 11.65 6.20
N VAL A 21 -1.60 11.34 4.93
CA VAL A 21 -1.60 12.34 3.84
C VAL A 21 -2.91 12.46 3.08
N GLY A 22 -3.93 11.67 3.42
CA GLY A 22 -5.20 11.59 2.69
C GLY A 22 -5.06 11.03 1.27
N ILE A 23 -6.21 10.86 0.61
CA ILE A 23 -6.27 10.21 -0.72
C ILE A 23 -5.55 11.01 -1.81
N GLU A 24 -5.60 12.33 -1.75
CA GLU A 24 -4.90 13.20 -2.71
C GLU A 24 -3.38 13.06 -2.56
N GLY A 25 -2.91 13.05 -1.30
CA GLY A 25 -1.51 12.91 -0.96
C GLY A 25 -0.93 11.53 -1.25
N LEU A 26 -1.76 10.48 -1.32
CA LEU A 26 -1.33 9.10 -1.57
C LEU A 26 -0.81 8.92 -3.00
N THR A 27 0.46 8.55 -3.13
CA THR A 27 1.12 8.26 -4.42
C THR A 27 2.03 7.04 -4.28
N THR A 28 2.25 6.32 -5.39
CA THR A 28 3.17 5.15 -5.40
C THR A 28 4.61 5.56 -5.09
N ARG A 29 5.02 6.78 -5.45
CA ARG A 29 6.36 7.30 -5.12
C ARG A 29 6.53 7.50 -3.62
N LYS A 30 5.57 8.14 -2.95
CA LYS A 30 5.61 8.31 -1.48
C LYS A 30 5.53 6.96 -0.76
N LEU A 31 4.76 6.01 -1.28
CA LEU A 31 4.71 4.66 -0.74
C LEU A 31 6.06 3.93 -0.85
N ALA A 32 6.72 4.02 -2.00
CA ALA A 32 8.06 3.44 -2.19
C ALA A 32 9.08 4.05 -1.21
N GLN A 33 9.04 5.37 -1.02
CA GLN A 33 9.86 6.07 -0.02
C GLN A 33 9.57 5.60 1.41
N LYS A 34 8.30 5.49 1.81
CA LYS A 34 7.91 5.00 3.15
C LYS A 34 8.39 3.57 3.39
N LEU A 35 8.36 2.73 2.35
CA LEU A 35 8.83 1.34 2.42
C LEU A 35 10.36 1.20 2.35
N GLY A 36 11.10 2.28 2.06
CA GLY A 36 12.55 2.23 1.87
C GLY A 36 12.97 1.42 0.65
N VAL A 37 12.14 1.39 -0.41
CA VAL A 37 12.42 0.64 -1.64
C VAL A 37 12.36 1.55 -2.86
N GLU A 38 13.05 1.11 -3.92
CA GLU A 38 12.97 1.76 -5.23
C GLU A 38 11.60 1.55 -5.88
N GLN A 39 11.18 2.51 -6.71
CA GLN A 39 9.89 2.47 -7.38
C GLN A 39 9.68 1.23 -8.27
N PRO A 40 10.68 0.73 -9.04
CA PRO A 40 10.54 -0.53 -9.78
C PRO A 40 10.25 -1.74 -8.90
N THR A 41 10.81 -1.78 -7.68
CA THR A 41 10.52 -2.86 -6.71
C THR A 41 9.05 -2.83 -6.30
N LEU A 42 8.48 -1.65 -6.08
CA LEU A 42 7.07 -1.50 -5.74
C LEU A 42 6.14 -1.90 -6.89
N TYR A 43 6.52 -1.68 -8.15
CA TYR A 43 5.67 -2.01 -9.31
C TYR A 43 5.36 -3.50 -9.46
N TRP A 44 6.20 -4.38 -8.92
CA TRP A 44 5.90 -5.82 -8.83
C TRP A 44 4.67 -6.12 -7.97
N HIS A 45 4.36 -5.25 -7.00
CA HIS A 45 3.22 -5.42 -6.09
C HIS A 45 2.04 -4.52 -6.46
N VAL A 46 2.30 -3.28 -6.91
CA VAL A 46 1.29 -2.26 -7.16
C VAL A 46 1.65 -1.47 -8.41
N LYS A 47 0.91 -1.69 -9.49
CA LYS A 47 1.24 -1.13 -10.81
C LYS A 47 1.01 0.38 -10.92
N ASN A 48 0.02 0.92 -10.21
CA ASN A 48 -0.34 2.34 -10.27
C ASN A 48 -1.23 2.73 -9.07
N LYS A 49 -1.56 4.03 -8.95
CA LYS A 49 -2.41 4.57 -7.87
C LYS A 49 -3.80 3.94 -7.84
N ARG A 50 -4.39 3.61 -8.98
CA ARG A 50 -5.72 2.99 -9.03
C ARG A 50 -5.69 1.58 -8.45
N ALA A 51 -4.76 0.74 -8.90
CA ALA A 51 -4.57 -0.59 -8.36
C ALA A 51 -4.24 -0.59 -6.85
N LEU A 52 -3.57 0.45 -6.36
CA LEU A 52 -3.35 0.64 -4.92
C LEU A 52 -4.68 0.87 -4.19
N LEU A 53 -5.49 1.81 -4.67
CA LEU A 53 -6.77 2.14 -4.05
C LEU A 53 -7.74 0.96 -4.07
N ASP A 54 -7.79 0.20 -5.17
CA ASP A 54 -8.62 -1.01 -5.27
C ASP A 54 -8.20 -2.05 -4.21
N ALA A 55 -6.90 -2.25 -4.02
CA ALA A 55 -6.40 -3.18 -3.01
C ALA A 55 -6.69 -2.71 -1.57
N LEU A 56 -6.59 -1.40 -1.30
CA LEU A 56 -6.93 -0.83 0.01
C LEU A 56 -8.43 -0.96 0.30
N ALA A 57 -9.30 -0.74 -0.69
CA ALA A 57 -10.73 -0.90 -0.54
C ALA A 57 -11.10 -2.36 -0.19
N ILE A 58 -10.50 -3.33 -0.90
CA ILE A 58 -10.70 -4.76 -0.60
C ILE A 58 -10.23 -5.09 0.82
N GLU A 59 -9.03 -4.64 1.22
CA GLU A 59 -8.49 -4.88 2.55
C GLU A 59 -9.37 -4.29 3.66
N MET A 60 -9.88 -3.07 3.47
CA MET A 60 -10.78 -2.42 4.43
C MET A 60 -12.07 -3.24 4.62
N LEU A 61 -12.68 -3.69 3.52
CA LEU A 61 -13.87 -4.53 3.58
C LEU A 61 -13.59 -5.86 4.31
N ASP A 62 -12.46 -6.50 4.02
CA ASP A 62 -12.08 -7.78 4.64
C ASP A 62 -11.88 -7.67 6.15
N ARG A 63 -11.18 -6.61 6.60
CA ARG A 63 -11.00 -6.31 8.03
C ARG A 63 -12.31 -6.02 8.74
N HIS A 64 -13.22 -5.28 8.10
CA HIS A 64 -14.51 -4.97 8.71
C HIS A 64 -15.40 -6.22 8.81
N HIS A 65 -15.40 -7.11 7.80
CA HIS A 65 -16.20 -8.34 7.84
C HIS A 65 -15.70 -9.39 8.85
N THR A 66 -14.41 -9.42 9.16
CA THR A 66 -13.82 -10.38 10.12
C THR A 66 -14.00 -9.97 11.59
N HIS A 67 -14.60 -8.81 11.85
CA HIS A 67 -14.90 -8.30 13.19
C HIS A 67 -16.40 -8.35 13.59
N PHE A 68 -17.19 -9.20 12.92
CA PHE A 68 -18.58 -9.51 13.29
C PHE A 68 -18.74 -10.95 13.81
#